data_AF-A0A7C5BA37-F1
#
_entry.id   AF-A0A7C5BA37-F1
#
_cell.length_a   1.000
_cell.length_b   1.000
_cell.length_c   1.000
_cell.angle_alpha   90.00
_cell.angle_beta   90.00
_cell.angle_gamma   90.00
#
_symmetry.space_group_name_H-M   'P 1'
#
loop_
_entity.id
_entity.type
_entity.pdbx_description
1 polymer ?
#
loop_
_entity_poly.entity_id
_entity_poly.type
_entity_poly.pdbx_seq_one_letter_code
_entity_poly.pdbx_strand_id
1 'polypeptide(L)'
;MSGVPLWMFEEAKKKVYGMAIGSWGYNKYITSIYVPMVGIRGGGDSTTKIQYQLFIDLDKFFDSIPLVFVLRPEDREIRHCNIFPKGHTFCNKLNKDLPMLCHGQYADTWRALGEKKNLLAFLNHCQDLLNHENFSSPARKVIN
;
A
#
# COMPACT_ATOMS: atom_id res chain seq x y z
N MET A 1 19.25 -6.67 4.97
CA MET A 1 19.30 -5.19 5.16
C MET A 1 17.88 -4.72 5.36
N SER A 2 17.62 -3.85 6.33
CA SER A 2 16.26 -3.33 6.57
C SER A 2 16.01 -2.06 5.76
N GLY A 3 14.88 -1.99 5.03
CA GLY A 3 14.46 -0.79 4.31
C GLY A 3 14.82 -0.74 2.83
N VAL A 4 14.31 0.29 2.16
CA VAL A 4 14.61 0.65 0.77
C VAL A 4 15.78 1.63 0.74
N PRO A 5 16.81 1.45 -0.12
CA PRO A 5 17.90 2.42 -0.24
C PRO A 5 17.39 3.82 -0.64
N LEU A 6 17.98 4.87 -0.09
CA LEU A 6 17.59 6.26 -0.34
C LEU A 6 17.58 6.59 -1.83
N TRP A 7 18.52 6.07 -2.63
CA TRP A 7 18.56 6.32 -4.07
C TRP A 7 17.30 5.77 -4.78
N MET A 8 16.83 4.57 -4.39
CA MET A 8 15.64 3.95 -4.96
C MET A 8 14.38 4.72 -4.56
N PHE A 9 14.35 5.22 -3.32
CA PHE A 9 13.30 6.11 -2.85
C PHE A 9 13.23 7.41 -3.66
N GLU A 10 14.36 8.10 -3.83
CA GLU A 10 14.42 9.35 -4.59
C GLU A 10 14.07 9.15 -6.07
N GLU A 11 14.44 8.01 -6.67
CA GLU A 11 14.00 7.65 -8.02
C GLU A 11 12.49 7.45 -8.13
N ALA A 12 11.89 6.73 -7.18
CA ALA A 12 10.45 6.52 -7.14
C ALA A 12 9.72 7.86 -6.94
N LYS A 13 10.16 8.68 -5.98
CA LYS A 13 9.57 9.99 -5.66
C LYS A 13 9.55 10.94 -6.85
N LYS A 14 10.58 10.95 -7.71
CA LYS A 14 10.61 11.77 -8.93
C LYS A 14 9.55 11.37 -9.96
N LYS A 15 9.18 10.09 -9.99
CA LYS A 15 8.30 9.50 -11.01
C LYS A 15 6.84 9.41 -10.56
N VAL A 16 6.62 9.37 -9.24
CA VAL A 16 5.29 9.47 -8.64
C VAL A 16 4.91 10.95 -8.53
N TYR A 17 4.50 11.54 -9.66
CA TYR A 17 4.17 12.96 -9.79
C TYR A 17 3.15 13.42 -8.73
N GLY A 18 3.48 14.47 -7.98
CA GLY A 18 2.54 15.20 -7.12
C GLY A 18 2.27 14.60 -5.73
N MET A 19 2.91 13.49 -5.35
CA MET A 19 2.74 12.92 -4.01
C MET A 19 3.73 13.51 -3.01
N ALA A 20 3.21 14.16 -1.96
CA ALA A 20 4.02 14.56 -0.81
C ALA A 20 4.39 13.30 -0.01
N ILE A 21 5.49 12.66 -0.37
CA ILE A 21 5.95 11.45 0.31
C ILE A 21 6.76 11.85 1.55
N GLY A 22 6.14 11.69 2.72
CA GLY A 22 6.86 11.69 4.01
C GLY A 22 7.62 10.38 4.18
N SER A 23 8.78 10.39 4.81
CA SER A 23 9.59 9.18 5.01
C SER A 23 10.27 9.16 6.36
N TRP A 24 10.41 7.97 6.94
CA TRP A 24 11.28 7.71 8.09
C TRP A 24 12.37 6.72 7.67
N GLY A 25 13.59 6.91 8.17
CA GLY A 25 14.73 6.10 7.78
C GLY A 25 15.95 6.29 8.67
N TYR A 26 16.91 5.37 8.53
CA TYR A 26 18.21 5.38 9.23
C TYR A 26 19.32 5.04 8.23
N ASN A 27 20.50 5.65 8.37
CA ASN A 27 21.73 5.28 7.63
C ASN A 27 21.54 5.04 6.13
N LYS A 28 20.87 5.96 5.41
CA LYS A 28 20.56 5.90 3.96
C LYS A 28 19.52 4.86 3.53
N TYR A 29 18.76 4.29 4.46
CA TYR A 29 17.62 3.41 4.16
C TYR A 29 16.32 4.02 4.67
N ILE A 30 15.29 3.95 3.84
CA ILE A 30 13.93 4.35 4.15
C ILE A 30 13.16 3.12 4.64
N THR A 31 12.64 3.19 5.86
CA THR A 31 11.97 2.10 6.56
C THR A 31 10.46 2.23 6.55
N SER A 32 9.95 3.43 6.27
CA SER A 32 8.52 3.63 6.02
C SER A 32 8.26 4.92 5.25
N ILE A 33 7.13 4.96 4.56
CA ILE A 33 6.69 6.13 3.79
C ILE A 33 5.20 6.40 3.97
N TYR A 34 4.82 7.66 3.81
CA TYR A 34 3.43 8.11 3.74
C TYR A 34 3.12 8.55 2.33
N VAL A 35 2.09 7.99 1.72
CA VAL A 35 1.82 8.21 0.29
C VAL A 35 0.33 8.51 0.08
N PRO A 36 -0.04 9.73 -0.37
CA PRO A 36 -1.40 9.99 -0.81
C PRO A 36 -1.64 9.34 -2.18
N MET A 37 -2.64 8.46 -2.34
CA MET A 37 -2.95 7.80 -3.63
C MET A 37 -4.41 8.01 -4.01
N VAL A 38 -4.71 8.20 -5.30
CA VAL A 38 -6.10 8.36 -5.78
C VAL A 38 -6.64 7.01 -6.21
N GLY A 39 -7.63 6.47 -5.51
CA GLY A 39 -8.28 5.20 -5.86
C GLY A 39 -9.78 5.36 -6.05
N ILE A 40 -10.49 4.26 -6.30
CA ILE A 40 -11.95 4.22 -6.21
C ILE A 40 -12.39 4.03 -4.76
N ARG A 41 -13.59 4.50 -4.40
CA ARG A 41 -14.19 4.25 -3.09
C ARG A 41 -14.43 2.74 -2.82
N GLY A 42 -14.61 1.98 -3.89
CA GLY A 42 -15.04 0.59 -3.88
C GLY A 42 -16.55 0.45 -3.67
N GLY A 43 -17.04 -0.78 -3.64
CA GLY A 43 -18.47 -1.05 -3.56
C GLY A 43 -19.09 -1.62 -4.84
N GLY A 44 -18.34 -2.39 -5.65
CA GLY A 44 -18.82 -2.89 -6.93
C GLY A 44 -18.50 -1.92 -8.07
N ASP A 45 -19.51 -1.46 -8.78
CA ASP A 45 -19.38 -0.61 -9.98
C ASP A 45 -18.98 0.86 -9.67
N SER A 46 -18.49 1.13 -8.46
CA SER A 46 -18.13 2.49 -8.06
C SER A 46 -16.89 2.97 -8.81
N THR A 47 -17.09 3.97 -9.66
CA THR A 47 -16.00 4.70 -10.33
C THR A 47 -15.59 5.97 -9.58
N THR A 48 -16.26 6.29 -8.47
CA THR A 48 -16.02 7.49 -7.67
C THR A 48 -14.60 7.48 -7.12
N LYS A 49 -13.80 8.47 -7.53
CA LYS A 49 -12.43 8.64 -7.05
C LYS A 49 -12.39 9.28 -5.68
N ILE A 50 -11.57 8.74 -4.80
CA ILE A 50 -11.27 9.28 -3.47
C ILE A 50 -9.76 9.26 -3.22
N GLN A 51 -9.30 10.13 -2.32
CA GLN A 51 -7.91 10.15 -1.92
C GLN A 51 -7.68 9.25 -0.71
N TYR A 52 -6.84 8.24 -0.90
CA TYR A 52 -6.28 7.43 0.17
C TYR A 52 -5.04 8.12 0.73
N GLN A 53 -4.84 8.04 2.04
CA GLN A 53 -3.54 8.31 2.66
C GLN A 53 -3.01 6.99 3.18
N LEU A 54 -1.88 6.54 2.64
CA LEU A 54 -1.30 5.25 2.96
C LEU A 54 -0.07 5.42 3.86
N PHE A 55 0.13 4.46 4.75
CA PHE A 55 1.39 4.21 5.43
C PHE A 55 1.96 2.87 4.94
N ILE A 56 3.19 2.87 4.46
CA ILE A 56 3.84 1.68 3.92
C ILE A 56 5.04 1.34 4.79
N ASP A 57 5.06 0.12 5.33
CA ASP A 57 6.20 -0.43 6.05
C ASP A 57 7.18 -1.07 5.06
N LEU A 58 8.40 -0.53 4.99
CA LEU A 58 9.43 -0.94 4.06
C LEU A 58 10.57 -1.73 4.74
N ASP A 59 10.49 -2.03 6.04
CA ASP A 59 11.59 -2.67 6.78
C ASP A 59 12.06 -3.96 6.11
N LYS A 60 11.13 -4.77 5.60
CA LYS A 60 11.40 -6.07 4.97
C LYS A 60 11.19 -6.05 3.46
N PHE A 61 11.35 -4.90 2.82
CA PHE A 61 11.00 -4.70 1.40
C PHE A 61 11.55 -5.78 0.45
N PHE A 62 12.80 -6.20 0.65
CA PHE A 62 13.43 -7.23 -0.20
C PHE A 62 13.08 -8.66 0.21
N ASP A 63 12.60 -8.89 1.44
CA ASP A 63 12.33 -10.22 1.98
C ASP A 63 10.86 -10.62 1.83
N SER A 64 9.94 -9.66 2.01
CA SER A 64 8.50 -9.85 1.93
C SER A 64 7.82 -8.68 1.25
N ILE A 65 6.58 -8.89 0.81
CA ILE A 65 5.76 -7.78 0.32
C ILE A 65 5.57 -6.73 1.43
N PRO A 66 5.73 -5.43 1.13
CA PRO A 66 5.48 -4.37 2.10
C PRO A 66 4.05 -4.41 2.64
N LEU A 67 3.87 -4.12 3.93
CA LEU A 67 2.54 -3.93 4.51
C LEU A 67 2.06 -2.51 4.20
N VAL A 68 0.86 -2.39 3.63
CA VAL A 68 0.28 -1.11 3.24
C VAL A 68 -0.99 -0.85 4.03
N PHE A 69 -0.89 0.06 4.99
CA PHE A 69 -1.98 0.46 5.88
C PHE A 69 -2.68 1.72 5.36
N VAL A 70 -3.99 1.79 5.58
CA VAL A 70 -4.83 2.93 5.20
C VAL A 70 -5.02 3.84 6.40
N LEU A 71 -4.53 5.07 6.32
CA LEU A 71 -4.74 6.13 7.31
C LEU A 71 -6.02 6.92 7.04
N ARG A 72 -6.32 7.15 5.75
CA ARG A 72 -7.56 7.76 5.25
C ARG A 72 -8.01 7.06 3.97
N PRO A 73 -9.33 6.93 3.74
CA PRO A 73 -10.42 7.32 4.63
C PRO A 73 -10.51 6.40 5.88
N GLU A 74 -11.42 6.68 6.82
CA GLU A 74 -11.62 5.81 7.98
C GLU A 74 -12.17 4.44 7.55
N ASP A 75 -11.90 3.39 8.35
CA ASP A 75 -12.28 2.00 8.01
C ASP A 75 -13.75 1.82 7.61
N ARG A 76 -14.64 2.51 8.33
CA ARG A 76 -16.11 2.50 8.10
C ARG A 76 -16.53 3.15 6.78
N GLU A 77 -15.67 3.97 6.19
CA GLU A 77 -15.93 4.68 4.93
C GLU A 77 -15.40 3.89 3.71
N ILE A 78 -14.50 2.94 3.95
CA ILE A 78 -13.90 2.08 2.92
C ILE A 78 -14.92 1.03 2.48
N ARG A 79 -15.20 0.99 1.18
CA ARG A 79 -16.03 -0.05 0.56
C ARG A 79 -15.23 -0.99 -0.34
N HIS A 80 -13.92 -0.72 -0.49
CA HIS A 80 -13.01 -1.45 -1.37
C HIS A 80 -12.84 -2.92 -0.95
N CYS A 81 -13.23 -3.85 -1.82
CA CYS A 81 -13.27 -5.28 -1.52
C CYS A 81 -11.89 -5.86 -1.17
N ASN A 82 -10.80 -5.32 -1.73
CA ASN A 82 -9.42 -5.75 -1.43
C ASN A 82 -8.73 -4.97 -0.30
N ILE A 83 -9.49 -4.40 0.65
CA ILE A 83 -8.91 -3.80 1.86
C ILE A 83 -9.46 -4.54 3.09
N PHE A 84 -8.58 -5.14 3.87
CA PHE A 84 -8.95 -5.76 5.14
C PHE A 84 -9.46 -4.70 6.14
N PRO A 85 -10.47 -5.02 6.97
CA PRO A 85 -10.92 -4.13 8.03
C PRO A 85 -9.88 -3.96 9.14
N LYS A 86 -10.07 -2.92 9.95
CA LYS A 86 -9.32 -2.74 11.19
C LYS A 86 -9.45 -4.00 12.06
N GLY A 87 -8.35 -4.39 12.72
CA GLY A 87 -8.29 -5.57 13.58
C GLY A 87 -7.85 -6.86 12.85
N HIS A 88 -7.71 -6.81 11.52
CA HIS A 88 -7.07 -7.91 10.78
C HIS A 88 -5.55 -7.95 11.00
N THR A 89 -4.91 -6.78 10.96
CA THR A 89 -3.45 -6.63 11.14
C THR A 89 -3.15 -5.39 11.98
N PHE A 90 -2.20 -5.51 12.89
CA PHE A 90 -1.71 -4.41 13.72
C PHE A 90 -0.51 -3.71 13.07
N CYS A 91 -0.52 -2.38 12.99
CA CYS A 91 0.62 -1.60 12.51
C CYS A 91 1.60 -1.34 13.66
N ASN A 92 2.69 -2.11 13.74
CA ASN A 92 3.68 -1.99 14.80
C ASN A 92 4.33 -0.59 14.87
N LYS A 93 4.71 -0.01 13.71
CA LYS A 93 5.39 1.30 13.66
C LYS A 93 4.51 2.46 14.14
N LEU A 94 3.19 2.35 14.01
CA LEU A 94 2.23 3.37 14.45
C LEU A 94 1.49 2.99 15.74
N ASN A 95 1.76 1.82 16.30
CA ASN A 95 1.10 1.26 17.47
C ASN A 95 -0.44 1.35 17.38
N LYS A 96 -1.01 0.94 16.24
CA LYS A 96 -2.44 1.09 15.95
C LYS A 96 -2.96 0.03 14.99
N ASP A 97 -4.18 -0.45 15.24
CA ASP A 97 -4.94 -1.22 14.25
C ASP A 97 -5.45 -0.32 13.13
N LEU A 98 -5.14 -0.69 11.88
CA LEU A 98 -5.51 0.06 10.69
C LEU A 98 -6.03 -0.91 9.62
N PRO A 99 -6.92 -0.47 8.73
CA PRO A 99 -7.23 -1.21 7.50
C PRO A 99 -5.96 -1.40 6.68
N MET A 100 -5.90 -2.48 5.90
CA MET A 100 -4.70 -2.85 5.16
C MET A 100 -5.05 -3.37 3.77
N LEU A 101 -4.27 -3.01 2.75
CA LEU A 101 -4.46 -3.54 1.41
C LEU A 101 -4.20 -5.05 1.40
N CYS A 102 -5.06 -5.78 0.69
CA CYS A 102 -4.89 -7.19 0.40
C CYS A 102 -4.27 -7.32 -1.00
N HIS A 103 -3.02 -7.75 -1.05
CA HIS A 103 -2.30 -7.90 -2.30
C HIS A 103 -2.67 -9.20 -3.06
N GLY A 104 -3.47 -10.09 -2.46
CA GLY A 104 -3.88 -11.35 -3.08
C GLY A 104 -2.70 -12.17 -3.61
N GLN A 105 -2.82 -12.62 -4.86
CA GLN A 105 -1.80 -13.42 -5.56
C GLN A 105 -0.51 -12.64 -5.90
N TYR A 106 -0.50 -11.31 -5.78
CA TYR A 106 0.70 -10.51 -6.08
C TYR A 106 1.87 -10.84 -5.14
N ALA A 107 1.62 -11.46 -3.98
CA ALA A 107 2.68 -11.94 -3.10
C ALA A 107 3.64 -12.92 -3.78
N ASP A 108 3.14 -13.78 -4.68
CA ASP A 108 3.97 -14.74 -5.41
C ASP A 108 4.78 -14.04 -6.51
N THR A 109 4.16 -13.10 -7.23
CA THR A 109 4.86 -12.21 -8.18
C THR A 109 5.97 -11.43 -7.47
N TRP A 110 5.70 -10.88 -6.29
CA TRP A 110 6.70 -10.16 -5.49
C TRP A 110 7.89 -11.06 -5.14
N ARG A 111 7.62 -12.29 -4.71
CA ARG A 111 8.68 -13.26 -4.39
C ARG A 111 9.54 -13.57 -5.62
N ALA A 112 8.91 -13.79 -6.78
CA ALA A 112 9.59 -14.11 -8.04
C ALA A 112 10.51 -12.98 -8.55
N LEU A 113 10.26 -11.71 -8.19
CA LEU A 113 11.13 -10.59 -8.58
C LEU A 113 12.54 -10.67 -7.97
N GLY A 114 12.73 -11.35 -6.83
CA GLY A 114 14.04 -11.48 -6.19
C GLY A 114 14.69 -10.12 -5.89
N GLU A 115 15.88 -9.88 -6.46
CA GLU A 115 16.62 -8.61 -6.34
C GLU A 115 16.09 -7.50 -7.27
N LYS A 116 15.22 -7.83 -8.24
CA LYS A 116 14.61 -6.87 -9.17
C LYS A 116 13.45 -6.08 -8.56
N LYS A 117 13.17 -6.25 -7.27
CA LYS A 117 12.15 -5.50 -6.54
C LYS A 117 12.44 -4.00 -6.63
N ASN A 118 11.42 -3.23 -6.98
CA ASN A 118 11.54 -1.81 -7.25
C ASN A 118 10.38 -1.07 -6.58
N LEU A 119 10.70 0.01 -5.85
CA LEU A 119 9.68 0.76 -5.11
C LEU A 119 8.63 1.41 -6.02
N LEU A 120 9.03 1.97 -7.17
CA LEU A 120 8.08 2.56 -8.12
C LEU A 120 7.11 1.50 -8.66
N ALA A 121 7.61 0.32 -9.03
CA ALA A 121 6.76 -0.77 -9.50
C ALA A 121 5.76 -1.22 -8.42
N PHE A 122 6.20 -1.27 -7.16
CA PHE A 122 5.32 -1.56 -6.03
C PHE A 122 4.25 -0.50 -5.80
N LEU A 123 4.61 0.79 -5.89
CA LEU A 123 3.66 1.89 -5.75
C LEU A 123 2.63 1.90 -6.90
N ASN A 124 3.07 1.59 -8.13
CA ASN A 124 2.17 1.43 -9.26
C ASN A 124 1.21 0.25 -9.05
N HIS A 125 1.67 -0.86 -8.49
CA HIS A 125 0.81 -1.98 -8.10
C HIS A 125 -0.25 -1.56 -7.08
N CYS A 126 0.15 -0.83 -6.03
CA CYS A 126 -0.80 -0.32 -5.03
C CYS A 126 -1.83 0.61 -5.68
N GLN A 127 -1.37 1.47 -6.59
CA GLN A 127 -2.23 2.40 -7.31
C GLN A 127 -3.23 1.68 -8.23
N ASP A 128 -2.80 0.62 -8.91
CA ASP A 128 -3.65 -0.22 -9.74
C ASP A 128 -4.70 -0.97 -8.90
N LEU A 129 -4.26 -1.61 -7.80
CA LEU A 129 -5.13 -2.30 -6.86
C LEU A 129 -6.22 -1.38 -6.28
N LEU A 130 -5.88 -0.12 -5.96
CA LEU A 130 -6.84 0.86 -5.47
C LEU A 130 -7.80 1.37 -6.55
N ASN A 131 -7.51 1.15 -7.83
CA ASN A 131 -8.38 1.54 -8.94
C ASN A 131 -9.23 0.39 -9.49
N HIS A 132 -8.87 -0.86 -9.18
CA HIS A 132 -9.50 -2.05 -9.74
C HIS A 132 -9.78 -3.08 -8.63
N GLU A 133 -11.06 -3.24 -8.29
CA GLU A 133 -11.50 -4.27 -7.35
C GLU A 133 -11.34 -5.68 -7.94
N ASN A 134 -10.68 -6.56 -7.18
CA ASN A 134 -10.59 -7.97 -7.43
C ASN A 134 -11.60 -8.74 -6.56
N PHE A 135 -12.79 -8.99 -7.13
CA PHE A 135 -13.87 -9.72 -6.46
C PHE A 135 -13.61 -11.23 -6.29
N SER A 136 -12.57 -11.79 -6.93
CA SER A 136 -12.22 -13.22 -6.75
C SER A 136 -11.53 -13.50 -5.41
N SER A 137 -11.01 -12.46 -4.75
CA SER A 137 -10.32 -12.58 -3.46
C SER A 137 -10.67 -11.40 -2.53
N PRO A 138 -11.93 -11.30 -2.07
CA PRO A 138 -12.38 -10.19 -1.25
C PRO A 138 -11.79 -10.30 0.18
N ALA A 139 -11.19 -9.20 0.63
CA ALA A 139 -10.69 -8.98 1.99
C ALA A 139 -11.79 -8.43 2.92
N ARG A 140 -12.86 -7.87 2.36
CA ARG A 140 -14.08 -7.48 3.08
C ARG A 140 -15.32 -7.79 2.26
N LYS A 141 -16.46 -7.96 2.94
CA LYS A 141 -17.76 -8.04 2.27
C LYS A 141 -18.08 -6.70 1.62
N VAL A 142 -18.41 -6.75 0.34
CA VAL A 142 -18.95 -5.60 -0.39
C VAL A 142 -20.41 -5.49 -0.02
N ILE A 143 -20.81 -4.37 0.59
CA ILE A 143 -22.21 -4.06 0.87
C ILE A 143 -22.61 -2.97 -0.12
N ASN A 144 -23.52 -3.32 -1.03
CA ASN A 144 -24.09 -2.40 -2.01
C ASN A 144 -24.97 -1.35 -1.33
#